data_AF-A0A2R6HPZ6-F1
#
_entry.id   AF-A0A2R6HPZ6-F1
#
_cell.length_a   1.000
_cell.length_b   1.000
_cell.length_c   1.000
_cell.angle_alpha   90.00
_cell.angle_beta   90.00
_cell.angle_gamma   90.00
#
_symmetry.space_group_name_H-M   'P 1'
#
loop_
_entity.id
_entity.type
_entity.pdbx_description
1 polymer ?
#
loop_
_entity_poly.entity_id
_entity_poly.type
_entity_poly.pdbx_seq_one_letter_code
_entity_poly.pdbx_strand_id
1 'polypeptide(L)'
;MAAESLLSETYFGSTVFQYGVFFGVLTVGALVGRALSFIIEQRLSRKAEATETEIDDIIARSLGGPISLLGVVVAAALGRRVLTPTPAAEEVLVVVAEILLIVSLAWIAVRLTNGLVETYIGRYADRTESKLDDALVPIVSRMTNVAIVIIGVIVILDSVGYDVTAIIASLGIGGIAVALAARKTLSDVFGGAH
;
A
#
# COMPACT_ATOMS: atom_id res chain seq x y z
N MET A 1 29.64 -20.15 -30.18
CA MET A 1 30.41 -20.81 -29.11
C MET A 1 30.34 -20.09 -27.76
N ALA A 2 30.83 -18.85 -27.58
CA ALA A 2 30.73 -18.16 -26.27
C ALA A 2 29.30 -17.78 -25.85
N ALA A 3 28.42 -17.45 -26.82
CA ALA A 3 27.01 -17.16 -26.53
C ALA A 3 26.21 -18.40 -26.12
N GLU A 4 26.57 -19.59 -26.63
CA GLU A 4 25.88 -20.84 -26.28
C GLU A 4 26.29 -21.35 -24.90
N SER A 5 27.55 -21.15 -24.48
CA SER A 5 28.00 -21.56 -23.14
C SER A 5 27.34 -20.73 -22.03
N LEU A 6 27.20 -19.42 -22.23
CA LEU A 6 26.52 -18.52 -21.28
C LEU A 6 25.02 -18.79 -21.16
N LEU A 7 24.38 -19.34 -22.21
CA LEU A 7 22.96 -19.73 -22.18
C LEU A 7 22.73 -21.05 -21.41
N SER A 8 23.77 -21.88 -21.27
CA SER A 8 23.71 -23.17 -20.57
C SER A 8 24.24 -23.14 -19.13
N GLU A 9 25.00 -22.11 -18.74
CA GLU A 9 25.45 -21.96 -17.36
C GLU A 9 24.27 -21.54 -16.45
N THR A 10 24.04 -22.35 -15.42
CA THR A 10 23.01 -22.10 -14.42
C THR A 10 23.57 -21.25 -13.29
N TYR A 11 23.00 -20.07 -13.08
CA TYR A 11 23.25 -19.21 -11.93
C TYR A 11 22.04 -19.32 -11.01
N PHE A 12 22.23 -19.71 -9.75
CA PHE A 12 21.14 -19.99 -8.80
C PHE A 12 20.03 -20.90 -9.39
N GLY A 13 20.42 -21.91 -10.18
CA GLY A 13 19.51 -22.91 -10.77
C GLY A 13 18.81 -22.46 -12.06
N SER A 14 18.86 -21.18 -12.42
CA SER A 14 18.25 -20.65 -13.64
C SER A 14 19.30 -20.25 -14.67
N THR A 15 18.95 -20.40 -15.94
CA THR A 15 19.78 -19.99 -17.08
C THR A 15 19.71 -18.48 -17.29
N VAL A 16 20.74 -17.90 -17.92
CA VAL A 16 20.76 -16.48 -18.30
C VAL A 16 19.55 -16.09 -19.16
N PHE A 17 19.08 -17.01 -20.01
CA PHE A 17 17.89 -16.81 -20.82
C PHE A 17 16.62 -16.65 -19.96
N GLN A 18 16.43 -17.51 -18.96
CA GLN A 18 15.28 -17.43 -18.05
C GLN A 18 15.27 -16.11 -17.27
N TYR A 19 16.43 -15.62 -16.82
CA TYR A 19 16.54 -14.30 -16.23
C TYR A 19 16.19 -13.18 -17.22
N GLY A 20 16.65 -13.28 -18.47
CA GLY A 20 16.29 -12.35 -19.53
C GLY A 20 14.78 -12.25 -19.75
N VAL A 21 14.09 -13.40 -19.82
CA VAL A 21 12.62 -13.45 -19.95
C VAL A 21 11.96 -12.87 -18.70
N PHE A 22 12.43 -13.21 -17.50
CA PHE A 22 11.91 -12.68 -16.24
C PHE A 22 11.99 -11.15 -16.17
N PHE A 23 13.15 -10.55 -16.44
CA PHE A 23 13.31 -9.10 -16.47
C PHE A 23 12.52 -8.46 -17.61
N GLY A 24 12.34 -9.15 -18.74
CA GLY A 24 11.43 -8.74 -19.81
C GLY A 24 9.99 -8.64 -19.33
N VAL A 25 9.47 -9.67 -18.66
CA VAL A 25 8.12 -9.69 -18.08
C VAL A 25 7.96 -8.60 -17.01
N LEU A 26 8.94 -8.41 -16.14
CA LEU A 26 8.95 -7.32 -15.15
C LEU A 26 8.87 -5.95 -15.81
N THR A 27 9.64 -5.72 -16.88
CA THR A 27 9.65 -4.46 -17.61
C THR A 27 8.29 -4.20 -18.25
N VAL A 28 7.71 -5.20 -18.91
CA VAL A 28 6.36 -5.11 -19.49
C VAL A 28 5.33 -4.84 -18.40
N GLY A 29 5.40 -5.54 -17.27
CA GLY A 29 4.54 -5.32 -16.11
C GLY A 29 4.60 -3.91 -15.55
N ALA A 30 5.82 -3.38 -15.38
CA ALA A 30 6.05 -2.01 -14.92
C ALA A 30 5.49 -0.99 -15.92
N LEU A 31 5.71 -1.22 -17.22
CA LEU A 31 5.17 -0.37 -18.28
C LEU A 31 3.64 -0.40 -18.32
N VAL A 32 3.02 -1.57 -18.22
CA VAL A 32 1.56 -1.73 -18.15
C VAL A 32 1.02 -1.07 -16.90
N GLY A 33 1.60 -1.32 -15.73
CA GLY A 33 1.21 -0.69 -14.47
C GLY A 33 1.32 0.83 -14.53
N ARG A 34 2.39 1.37 -15.14
CA ARG A 34 2.58 2.80 -15.34
C ARG A 34 1.65 3.40 -16.39
N ALA A 35 1.32 2.67 -17.45
CA ALA A 35 0.33 3.08 -18.43
C ALA A 35 -1.08 3.10 -17.82
N LEU A 36 -1.45 2.09 -17.02
CA LEU A 36 -2.71 2.05 -16.28
C LEU A 36 -2.81 3.20 -15.28
N SER A 37 -1.75 3.43 -14.51
CA SER A 37 -1.59 4.58 -13.61
C SER A 37 -1.86 5.90 -14.35
N PHE A 38 -1.16 6.12 -15.46
CA PHE A 38 -1.33 7.33 -16.29
C PHE A 38 -2.75 7.46 -16.84
N ILE A 39 -3.36 6.37 -17.32
CA ILE A 39 -4.73 6.37 -17.84
C ILE A 39 -5.73 6.70 -16.74
N ILE A 40 -5.59 6.12 -15.54
CA ILE A 40 -6.49 6.37 -14.40
C ILE A 40 -6.41 7.85 -14.01
N GLU A 41 -5.20 8.39 -13.84
CA GLU A 41 -4.98 9.80 -13.48
C GLU A 41 -5.48 10.75 -14.57
N GLN A 42 -5.27 10.41 -15.85
CA GLN A 42 -5.68 11.25 -16.97
C GLN A 42 -7.20 11.15 -17.27
N ARG A 43 -7.83 10.01 -16.99
CA ARG A 43 -9.29 9.84 -17.08
C ARG A 43 -9.99 10.61 -15.97
N LEU A 44 -9.41 10.66 -14.77
CA LEU A 44 -9.97 11.42 -13.65
C LEU A 44 -9.97 12.92 -13.88
N SER A 45 -8.85 13.47 -14.36
CA SER A 45 -8.77 14.91 -14.65
C SER A 45 -9.73 15.37 -15.75
N ARG A 46 -10.20 14.48 -16.64
CA ARG A 46 -11.18 14.79 -17.69
C ARG A 46 -12.64 14.47 -17.33
N LYS A 47 -12.89 13.66 -16.31
CA LYS A 47 -14.25 13.22 -15.93
C LYS A 47 -14.74 13.76 -14.58
N ALA A 48 -13.91 14.49 -13.85
CA ALA A 48 -14.33 15.20 -12.63
C ALA A 48 -15.53 16.16 -12.84
N GLU A 49 -15.88 16.48 -14.09
CA GLU A 49 -17.08 17.26 -14.43
C GLU A 49 -18.32 16.41 -14.79
N ALA A 50 -18.21 15.08 -14.92
CA ALA A 50 -19.24 14.23 -15.56
C ALA A 50 -19.74 13.03 -14.72
N THR A 51 -19.26 12.83 -13.50
CA THR A 51 -19.74 11.75 -12.59
C THR A 51 -20.38 12.33 -11.33
N GLU A 52 -21.54 11.78 -10.94
CA GLU A 52 -22.28 12.20 -9.73
C GLU A 52 -21.69 11.65 -8.41
N THR A 53 -20.74 10.72 -8.47
CA THR A 53 -20.24 9.95 -7.31
C THR A 53 -18.79 10.28 -6.93
N GLU A 54 -18.62 10.98 -5.81
CA GLU A 54 -17.31 11.40 -5.24
C GLU A 54 -16.40 10.25 -4.81
N ILE A 55 -16.97 9.09 -4.50
CA ILE A 55 -16.24 7.91 -4.02
C ILE A 55 -15.36 7.32 -5.13
N ASP A 56 -15.85 7.31 -6.37
CA ASP A 56 -15.11 6.75 -7.51
C ASP A 56 -13.84 7.57 -7.79
N ASP A 57 -13.96 8.88 -7.64
CA ASP A 57 -12.86 9.83 -7.75
C ASP A 57 -11.80 9.63 -6.68
N ILE A 58 -12.22 9.40 -5.42
CA ILE A 58 -11.30 9.09 -4.33
C ILE A 58 -10.55 7.79 -4.62
N ILE A 59 -11.28 6.72 -4.93
CA ILE A 59 -10.70 5.40 -5.20
C ILE A 59 -9.66 5.48 -6.32
N ALA A 60 -10.00 6.15 -7.41
CA ALA A 60 -9.13 6.19 -8.56
C ALA A 60 -7.87 7.07 -8.33
N ARG A 61 -7.96 8.18 -7.59
CA ARG A 61 -6.77 8.94 -7.13
C ARG A 61 -5.89 8.09 -6.21
N SER A 62 -6.50 7.29 -5.33
CA SER A 62 -5.78 6.44 -4.39
C SER A 62 -5.03 5.29 -5.09
N LEU A 63 -5.56 4.78 -6.20
CA LEU A 63 -4.95 3.70 -6.98
C LEU A 63 -3.83 4.17 -7.93
N GLY A 64 -3.84 5.43 -8.40
CA GLY A 64 -2.94 5.92 -9.45
C GLY A 64 -1.45 5.59 -9.26
N GLY A 65 -0.85 5.89 -8.11
CA GLY A 65 0.55 5.56 -7.85
C GLY A 65 0.78 4.06 -7.58
N PRO A 66 0.09 3.48 -6.58
CA PRO A 66 0.30 2.08 -6.18
C PRO A 66 0.02 1.04 -7.26
N ILE A 67 -0.84 1.32 -8.25
CA ILE A 67 -1.15 0.36 -9.32
C ILE A 67 0.08 0.05 -10.18
N SER A 68 1.03 0.98 -10.27
CA SER A 68 2.31 0.72 -10.95
C SER A 68 3.12 -0.34 -10.21
N LEU A 69 3.12 -0.29 -8.88
CA LEU A 69 3.80 -1.25 -8.01
C LEU A 69 3.08 -2.61 -8.02
N LEU A 70 1.75 -2.62 -8.03
CA LEU A 70 0.96 -3.84 -8.24
C LEU A 70 1.24 -4.48 -9.60
N GLY A 71 1.42 -3.68 -10.66
CA GLY A 71 1.83 -4.17 -11.98
C GLY A 71 3.15 -4.92 -11.93
N VAL A 72 4.13 -4.41 -11.16
CA VAL A 72 5.40 -5.08 -10.91
C VAL A 72 5.21 -6.38 -10.11
N VAL A 73 4.39 -6.36 -9.06
CA VAL A 73 4.09 -7.57 -8.25
C VAL A 73 3.46 -8.67 -9.09
N VAL A 74 2.46 -8.34 -9.91
CA VAL A 74 1.79 -9.30 -10.81
C VAL A 74 2.78 -9.83 -11.83
N ALA A 75 3.61 -8.97 -12.42
CA ALA A 75 4.62 -9.41 -13.36
C ALA A 75 5.71 -10.27 -12.73
N ALA A 76 6.11 -9.99 -11.49
CA ALA A 76 7.02 -10.84 -10.73
C ALA A 76 6.39 -12.23 -10.52
N ALA A 77 5.12 -12.29 -10.12
CA ALA A 77 4.40 -13.54 -9.91
C ALA A 77 4.23 -14.37 -11.20
N LEU A 78 3.98 -13.71 -12.33
CA LEU A 78 3.89 -14.36 -13.64
C LEU A 78 5.26 -14.79 -14.16
N GLY A 79 6.26 -13.90 -14.07
CA GLY A 79 7.64 -14.14 -14.52
C GLY A 79 8.32 -15.25 -13.74
N ARG A 80 8.00 -15.41 -12.45
CA ARG A 80 8.51 -16.50 -11.61
C ARG A 80 8.26 -17.88 -12.22
N ARG A 81 7.14 -18.07 -12.94
CA ARG A 81 6.80 -19.36 -13.59
C ARG A 81 7.79 -19.79 -14.68
N VAL A 82 8.60 -18.86 -15.17
CA VAL A 82 9.63 -19.11 -16.20
C VAL A 82 10.98 -19.48 -15.57
N LEU A 83 11.21 -19.06 -14.33
CA LEU A 83 12.45 -19.34 -13.61
C LEU A 83 12.42 -20.76 -13.02
N THR A 84 13.59 -21.38 -12.92
CA THR A 84 13.84 -22.60 -12.16
C THR A 84 14.85 -22.31 -11.04
N PRO A 85 14.51 -21.45 -10.07
CA PRO A 85 15.46 -20.99 -9.07
C PRO A 85 15.84 -22.12 -8.10
N THR A 86 16.98 -21.99 -7.43
CA THR A 86 17.28 -22.77 -6.23
C THR A 86 16.27 -22.45 -5.12
N PRO A 87 16.04 -23.35 -4.15
CA PRO A 87 15.09 -23.11 -3.07
C PRO A 87 15.31 -21.79 -2.32
N ALA A 88 16.56 -21.43 -2.05
CA ALA A 88 16.90 -20.15 -1.40
C ALA A 88 16.56 -18.92 -2.27
N ALA A 89 16.75 -19.01 -3.59
CA ALA A 89 16.39 -17.92 -4.49
C ALA A 89 14.87 -17.82 -4.68
N GLU A 90 14.15 -18.95 -4.63
CA GLU A 90 12.69 -18.97 -4.64
C GLU A 90 12.11 -18.27 -3.41
N GLU A 91 12.63 -18.59 -2.23
CA GLU A 91 12.21 -17.97 -0.96
C GLU A 91 12.39 -16.45 -0.99
N VAL A 92 13.56 -15.97 -1.43
CA VAL A 92 13.82 -14.53 -1.56
C VAL A 92 12.85 -13.86 -2.55
N LEU A 93 12.58 -14.50 -3.70
CA LEU A 93 11.64 -13.95 -4.69
C LEU A 93 10.21 -13.85 -4.13
N VAL A 94 9.77 -14.84 -3.37
CA VAL A 94 8.45 -14.84 -2.72
C VAL A 94 8.38 -13.73 -1.67
N VAL A 95 9.34 -13.68 -0.75
CA VAL A 95 9.39 -12.65 0.31
C VAL A 95 9.41 -11.24 -0.28
N VAL A 96 10.23 -11.00 -1.31
CA VAL A 96 10.28 -9.68 -1.97
C VAL A 96 8.93 -9.32 -2.61
N ALA A 97 8.27 -10.28 -3.28
CA ALA A 97 6.96 -10.04 -3.89
C ALA A 97 5.87 -9.74 -2.83
N GLU A 98 5.89 -10.46 -1.70
CA GLU A 98 4.99 -10.24 -0.57
C GLU A 98 5.20 -8.87 0.06
N ILE A 99 6.44 -8.47 0.32
CA ILE A 99 6.78 -7.13 0.83
C ILE A 99 6.26 -6.05 -0.12
N LEU A 100 6.50 -6.17 -1.42
CA LEU A 100 6.02 -5.22 -2.42
C LEU A 100 4.48 -5.15 -2.44
N LEU A 101 3.81 -6.29 -2.29
CA LEU A 101 2.34 -6.34 -2.19
C LEU A 101 1.85 -5.62 -0.94
N ILE A 102 2.40 -5.92 0.23
CA ILE A 102 2.01 -5.31 1.51
C ILE A 102 2.24 -3.80 1.47
N VAL A 103 3.38 -3.34 0.96
CA VAL A 103 3.69 -1.92 0.78
C VAL A 103 2.69 -1.25 -0.18
N SER A 104 2.33 -1.91 -1.29
CA SER A 104 1.30 -1.40 -2.21
C SER A 104 -0.03 -1.20 -1.51
N LEU A 105 -0.48 -2.21 -0.76
CA LEU A 105 -1.77 -2.19 -0.07
C LEU A 105 -1.80 -1.12 1.03
N ALA A 106 -0.74 -1.04 1.84
CA ALA A 106 -0.62 0.00 2.86
C ALA A 106 -0.63 1.41 2.24
N TRP A 107 0.06 1.60 1.11
CA TRP A 107 0.05 2.87 0.39
C TRP A 107 -1.33 3.23 -0.15
N ILE A 108 -2.05 2.28 -0.74
CA ILE A 108 -3.45 2.47 -1.19
C ILE A 108 -4.32 2.87 -0.01
N ALA A 109 -4.23 2.15 1.11
CA ALA A 109 -5.03 2.41 2.30
C ALA A 109 -4.80 3.82 2.87
N VAL A 110 -3.54 4.25 3.01
CA VAL A 110 -3.20 5.61 3.44
C VAL A 110 -3.75 6.66 2.46
N ARG A 111 -3.63 6.43 1.15
CA ARG A 111 -4.18 7.35 0.15
C ARG A 111 -5.70 7.40 0.18
N LEU A 112 -6.37 6.29 0.43
CA LEU A 112 -7.83 6.25 0.58
C LEU A 112 -8.25 7.06 1.81
N THR A 113 -7.62 6.84 2.96
CA THR A 113 -7.88 7.61 4.18
C THR A 113 -7.68 9.10 3.95
N ASN A 114 -6.61 9.51 3.27
CA ASN A 114 -6.36 10.92 2.96
C ASN A 114 -7.38 11.49 1.96
N GLY A 115 -7.73 10.74 0.91
CA GLY A 115 -8.69 11.19 -0.09
C GLY A 115 -10.12 11.32 0.46
N LEU A 116 -10.52 10.44 1.38
CA LEU A 116 -11.77 10.57 2.13
C LEU A 116 -11.77 11.85 2.96
N VAL A 117 -10.71 12.07 3.74
CA VAL A 117 -10.57 13.23 4.62
C VAL A 117 -10.59 14.53 3.81
N GLU A 118 -9.86 14.61 2.71
CA GLU A 118 -9.85 15.79 1.83
C GLU A 118 -11.23 16.07 1.21
N THR A 119 -11.93 15.04 0.75
CA THR A 119 -13.22 15.22 0.05
C THR A 119 -14.35 15.54 1.04
N TYR A 120 -14.39 14.87 2.19
CA TYR A 120 -15.45 15.04 3.18
C TYR A 120 -15.21 16.23 4.12
N ILE A 121 -13.97 16.53 4.53
CA ILE A 121 -13.68 17.72 5.38
C ILE A 121 -13.57 18.98 4.53
N GLY A 122 -12.94 18.91 3.34
CA GLY A 122 -12.69 20.08 2.49
C GLY A 122 -13.95 20.85 2.10
N ARG A 123 -15.13 20.20 2.14
CA ARG A 123 -16.43 20.86 1.94
C ARG A 123 -17.15 21.26 3.23
N TYR A 124 -16.84 20.63 4.36
CA TYR A 124 -17.47 20.94 5.64
C TYR A 124 -16.96 22.28 6.21
N ALA A 125 -15.69 22.61 5.96
CA ALA A 125 -15.08 23.89 6.32
C ALA A 125 -15.77 25.10 5.65
N ASP A 126 -16.39 24.91 4.47
CA ASP A 126 -17.10 25.98 3.74
C ASP A 126 -18.58 26.12 4.12
N ARG A 127 -19.16 25.19 4.89
CA ARG A 127 -20.63 25.14 5.12
C ARG A 127 -21.09 24.99 6.57
N THR A 128 -20.20 24.89 7.56
CA THR A 128 -20.60 24.59 8.95
C THR A 128 -19.81 25.40 9.98
N GLU A 129 -20.48 25.83 11.06
CA GLU A 129 -19.88 26.56 12.19
C GLU A 129 -19.09 25.67 13.17
N SER A 130 -19.03 24.35 12.94
CA SER A 130 -18.42 23.36 13.85
C SER A 130 -16.89 23.29 13.69
N LYS A 131 -16.18 24.20 14.39
CA LYS A 131 -14.70 24.20 14.48
C LYS A 131 -14.11 22.92 15.09
N LEU A 132 -14.94 22.11 15.78
CA LEU A 132 -14.50 20.90 16.47
C LEU A 132 -14.25 19.76 15.48
N ASP A 133 -15.11 19.59 14.47
CA ASP A 133 -14.97 18.54 13.46
C ASP A 133 -13.73 18.80 12.58
N ASP A 134 -13.49 20.07 12.24
CA ASP A 134 -12.31 20.50 11.47
C ASP A 134 -10.98 20.15 12.15
N ALA A 135 -10.96 20.07 13.48
CA ALA A 135 -9.77 19.71 14.25
C ALA A 135 -9.66 18.20 14.50
N LEU A 136 -10.77 17.52 14.77
CA LEU A 136 -10.77 16.10 15.15
C LEU A 136 -10.54 15.17 13.97
N VAL A 137 -11.18 15.43 12.82
CA VAL A 137 -11.12 14.49 11.69
C VAL A 137 -9.68 14.35 11.12
N PRO A 138 -8.86 15.42 10.98
CA PRO A 138 -7.46 15.28 10.59
C PRO A 138 -6.62 14.51 11.61
N ILE A 139 -6.92 14.62 12.91
CA ILE A 139 -6.22 13.87 13.96
C ILE A 139 -6.52 12.38 13.82
N VAL A 140 -7.80 12.01 13.67
CA VAL A 140 -8.23 10.62 13.48
C VAL A 140 -7.59 10.05 12.22
N SER A 141 -7.62 10.78 11.10
CA SER A 141 -6.97 10.39 9.85
C SER A 141 -5.48 10.05 10.03
N ARG A 142 -4.74 10.92 10.73
CA ARG A 142 -3.31 10.69 11.01
C ARG A 142 -3.11 9.45 11.87
N MET A 143 -3.93 9.25 12.90
CA MET A 143 -3.86 8.04 13.73
C MET A 143 -4.16 6.78 12.93
N THR A 144 -5.17 6.80 12.06
CA THR A 144 -5.49 5.69 11.14
C THR A 144 -4.33 5.39 10.21
N ASN A 145 -3.70 6.41 9.62
CA ASN A 145 -2.53 6.24 8.76
C ASN A 145 -1.34 5.64 9.49
N VAL A 146 -1.07 6.07 10.73
CA VAL A 146 -0.03 5.49 11.58
C VAL A 146 -0.33 4.02 11.87
N ALA A 147 -1.59 3.69 12.20
CA ALA A 147 -2.00 2.30 12.43
C ALA A 147 -1.82 1.42 11.18
N ILE A 148 -2.20 1.91 9.99
CA ILE A 148 -2.00 1.21 8.71
C ILE A 148 -0.52 0.88 8.50
N VAL A 149 0.38 1.84 8.72
CA VAL A 149 1.82 1.63 8.56
C VAL A 149 2.35 0.62 9.57
N ILE A 150 1.95 0.72 10.85
CA ILE A 150 2.34 -0.26 11.89
C ILE A 150 1.89 -1.67 11.51
N ILE A 151 0.64 -1.82 11.07
CA ILE A 151 0.10 -3.11 10.61
C ILE A 151 0.91 -3.62 9.42
N GLY A 152 1.20 -2.76 8.43
CA GLY A 152 2.02 -3.14 7.27
C GLY A 152 3.41 -3.65 7.67
N VAL A 153 4.07 -2.99 8.63
CA VAL A 153 5.38 -3.44 9.16
C VAL A 153 5.26 -4.79 9.86
N ILE A 154 4.21 -5.00 10.67
CA ILE A 154 3.97 -6.28 11.36
C ILE A 154 3.78 -7.41 10.34
N VAL A 155 2.95 -7.19 9.32
CA VAL A 155 2.70 -8.20 8.28
C VAL A 155 3.98 -8.50 7.50
N ILE A 156 4.83 -7.50 7.25
CA ILE A 156 6.15 -7.72 6.64
C ILE A 156 7.03 -8.60 7.55
N LEU A 157 7.11 -8.30 8.84
CA LEU A 157 7.91 -9.10 9.78
C LEU A 157 7.42 -10.55 9.83
N ASP A 158 6.11 -10.76 9.86
CA ASP A 158 5.49 -12.09 9.82
C ASP A 158 5.84 -12.84 8.53
N SER A 159 5.79 -12.16 7.36
CA SER A 159 6.15 -12.77 6.07
C SER A 159 7.60 -13.25 5.96
N VAL A 160 8.51 -12.66 6.75
CA VAL A 160 9.94 -13.06 6.81
C VAL A 160 10.19 -14.11 7.92
N GLY A 161 9.14 -14.55 8.61
CA GLY A 161 9.21 -15.62 9.62
C GLY A 161 9.49 -15.14 11.05
N TYR A 162 9.35 -13.85 11.34
CA TYR A 162 9.41 -13.36 12.72
C TYR A 162 8.09 -13.62 13.46
N ASP A 163 8.16 -14.10 14.70
CA ASP A 163 6.98 -14.19 15.56
C ASP A 163 6.54 -12.79 16.01
N VAL A 164 5.42 -12.33 15.45
CA VAL A 164 4.85 -11.01 15.73
C VAL A 164 3.86 -11.02 16.90
N THR A 165 3.58 -12.17 17.51
CA THR A 165 2.60 -12.32 18.61
C THR A 165 2.92 -11.38 19.76
N ALA A 166 4.19 -11.30 20.17
CA ALA A 166 4.64 -10.41 21.23
C ALA A 166 4.44 -8.92 20.88
N ILE A 167 4.69 -8.55 19.62
CA ILE A 167 4.50 -7.18 19.12
C ILE A 167 3.01 -6.81 19.17
N ILE A 168 2.15 -7.68 18.63
CA ILE A 168 0.69 -7.48 18.62
C ILE A 168 0.15 -7.39 20.05
N ALA A 169 0.58 -8.28 20.96
CA ALA A 169 0.19 -8.24 22.36
C ALA A 169 0.60 -6.93 23.05
N SER A 170 1.84 -6.47 22.80
CA SER A 170 2.34 -5.20 23.35
C SER A 170 1.57 -3.99 22.83
N LEU A 171 1.18 -3.98 21.54
CA LEU A 171 0.35 -2.94 20.95
C LEU A 171 -1.07 -2.96 21.51
N GLY A 172 -1.62 -4.14 21.80
CA GLY A 172 -2.92 -4.27 22.47
C GLY A 172 -2.91 -3.63 23.86
N ILE A 173 -1.91 -3.96 24.69
CA ILE A 173 -1.75 -3.36 26.03
C ILE A 173 -1.46 -1.86 25.94
N GLY A 174 -0.57 -1.46 25.03
CA GLY A 174 -0.23 -0.05 24.79
C GLY A 174 -1.43 0.77 24.31
N GLY A 175 -2.26 0.21 23.42
CA GLY A 175 -3.48 0.84 22.94
C GLY A 175 -4.50 1.06 24.05
N ILE A 176 -4.66 0.10 24.96
CA ILE A 176 -5.51 0.26 26.15
C ILE A 176 -4.97 1.38 27.04
N ALA A 177 -3.65 1.43 27.28
CA ALA A 177 -3.05 2.49 28.07
C ALA A 177 -3.28 3.88 27.47
N VAL A 178 -3.12 4.01 26.14
CA VAL A 178 -3.40 5.26 25.41
C VAL A 178 -4.89 5.63 25.51
N ALA A 179 -5.80 4.67 25.35
CA ALA A 179 -7.24 4.92 25.48
C ALA A 179 -7.63 5.39 26.89
N LEU A 180 -7.05 4.78 27.93
CA LEU A 180 -7.25 5.18 29.33
C LEU A 180 -6.70 6.59 29.60
N ALA A 181 -5.54 6.94 29.04
CA ALA A 181 -4.98 8.28 29.14
C ALA A 181 -5.84 9.33 28.42
N ALA A 182 -6.31 9.01 27.20
CA ALA A 182 -7.15 9.88 26.40
C ALA A 182 -8.55 10.10 27.00
N ARG A 183 -9.06 9.14 27.79
CA ARG A 183 -10.39 9.20 28.41
C ARG A 183 -10.62 10.51 29.17
N LYS A 184 -9.65 10.95 29.98
CA LYS A 184 -9.78 12.19 30.76
C LYS A 184 -9.88 13.41 29.86
N THR A 185 -9.01 13.51 28.86
CA THR A 185 -9.03 14.63 27.89
C THR A 185 -10.35 14.68 27.13
N LEU A 186 -10.87 13.53 26.67
CA LEU A 186 -12.17 13.47 26.00
C LEU A 186 -13.31 13.86 26.95
N SER A 187 -13.31 13.37 28.18
CA SER A 187 -14.29 13.78 29.22
C SER A 187 -14.28 15.29 29.46
N ASP A 188 -13.10 15.90 29.56
CA ASP A 188 -12.96 17.33 29.82
C ASP A 188 -13.41 18.17 28.60
N VAL A 189 -13.19 17.69 27.36
CA VAL A 189 -13.66 18.35 26.12
C VAL A 189 -15.19 18.26 25.96
N PHE A 190 -15.80 17.10 26.18
CA PHE A 190 -17.26 16.94 26.07
C PHE A 190 -18.02 17.52 27.27
N GLY A 191 -17.42 17.52 28.47
CA GLY A 191 -18.02 18.07 29.68
C GLY A 191 -18.03 19.60 29.76
N GLY A 192 -17.15 20.28 29.02
CA GLY A 192 -17.13 21.74 28.89
C GLY A 192 -17.88 22.30 27.68
N ALA A 193 -18.46 21.44 26.83
CA ALA A 193 -19.28 21.83 25.68
C ALA A 193 -20.77 22.05 26.03
N HIS A 194 -21.10 22.04 27.32
CA HIS A 194 -22.36 22.43 27.94
C HIS A 194 -22.07 23.38 29.10
#